data_AF-A0A2H1EFU1-F1
#
_entry.id   AF-A0A2H1EFU1-F1
#
_cell.length_a   1.000
_cell.length_b   1.000
_cell.length_c   1.000
_cell.angle_alpha   90.00
_cell.angle_beta   90.00
_cell.angle_gamma   90.00
#
_symmetry.space_group_name_H-M   'P 1'
#
loop_
_entity.id
_entity.type
_entity.pdbx_description
1 polymer ?
#
loop_
_entity_poly.entity_id
_entity_poly.type
_entity_poly.pdbx_seq_one_letter_code
_entity_poly.pdbx_strand_id
1 'polypeptide(L)'
;MITSGTKKTSTITFRLNDDIITKLRNESRNKDISTNTLVNQALKKFLDWDVFQPQIGLVSINKTVFIKIFGNLKEQEIIKMASRIGKDAGV
;
A
#
# COMPACT_ATOMS: atom_id res chain seq x y z
N MET A 1 20.00 -17.49 -22.55
CA MET A 1 18.63 -16.99 -22.83
C MET A 1 17.89 -16.91 -21.51
N ILE A 2 17.45 -15.71 -21.10
CA ILE A 2 16.69 -15.51 -19.86
C ILE A 2 15.21 -15.72 -20.19
N THR A 3 14.60 -16.76 -19.63
CA THR A 3 13.20 -17.11 -19.83
C THR A 3 12.32 -16.06 -19.16
N SER A 4 11.82 -15.09 -19.92
CA SER A 4 10.78 -14.16 -19.46
C SER A 4 9.48 -14.94 -19.32
N GLY A 5 9.19 -15.44 -18.11
CA GLY A 5 7.93 -16.11 -17.82
C GLY A 5 6.77 -15.14 -18.06
N THR A 6 5.98 -15.39 -19.10
CA THR A 6 4.79 -14.59 -19.39
C THR A 6 3.85 -14.66 -18.19
N LYS A 7 3.59 -13.51 -17.56
CA LYS A 7 2.59 -13.43 -16.50
C LYS A 7 1.25 -13.87 -17.07
N LYS A 8 0.69 -14.95 -16.55
CA LYS A 8 -0.67 -15.39 -16.90
C LYS A 8 -1.64 -14.29 -16.50
N THR A 9 -2.47 -13.87 -17.44
CA THR A 9 -3.56 -12.92 -17.21
C THR A 9 -4.89 -13.65 -17.34
N SER A 10 -5.87 -13.25 -16.54
CA SER A 10 -7.23 -13.78 -16.57
C SER A 10 -8.20 -12.61 -16.61
N THR A 11 -9.29 -12.76 -17.35
CA THR A 11 -10.28 -11.70 -17.49
C THR A 11 -11.37 -11.87 -16.45
N ILE A 12 -11.65 -10.79 -15.73
CA ILE A 12 -12.81 -10.68 -14.84
C ILE A 12 -13.64 -9.48 -15.30
N THR A 13 -14.96 -9.59 -15.22
CA THR A 13 -15.89 -8.51 -15.59
C THR A 13 -16.72 -8.11 -14.39
N PHE A 14 -16.79 -6.80 -14.12
CA PHE A 14 -17.56 -6.23 -13.03
C PHE A 14 -18.30 -4.99 -13.53
N ARG A 15 -19.46 -4.69 -12.93
CA ARG A 15 -20.22 -3.46 -13.19
C ARG A 15 -19.73 -2.38 -12.23
N LEU A 16 -19.48 -1.18 -12.75
CA LEU A 16 -19.15 0.02 -11.97
C LEU A 16 -20.15 1.12 -12.32
N ASN A 17 -20.34 2.04 -11.39
CA ASN A 17 -21.04 3.29 -11.68
C ASN A 17 -20.30 4.08 -12.77
N ASP A 18 -21.06 4.75 -13.63
CA ASP A 18 -20.50 5.46 -14.79
C ASP A 18 -19.56 6.61 -14.37
N ASP A 19 -19.83 7.25 -13.22
CA ASP A 19 -18.98 8.31 -12.67
C ASP A 19 -17.59 7.77 -12.30
N ILE A 20 -17.50 6.55 -11.78
CA ILE A 20 -16.25 5.86 -11.46
C ILE A 20 -15.49 5.53 -12.75
N ILE A 21 -16.19 5.01 -13.77
CA ILE A 21 -15.59 4.68 -15.07
C ILE A 21 -14.98 5.94 -15.70
N THR A 22 -15.72 7.06 -15.65
CA THR A 22 -15.26 8.35 -16.16
C THR A 22 -14.01 8.85 -15.44
N LYS A 23 -13.99 8.78 -14.10
CA LYS A 23 -12.82 9.15 -13.29
C LYS A 23 -11.61 8.28 -13.61
N LEU A 24 -11.77 6.96 -13.70
CA LEU A 24 -10.69 6.02 -14.04
C LEU A 24 -10.09 6.31 -15.41
N ARG A 25 -10.92 6.62 -16.42
CA ARG A 25 -10.45 6.97 -17.77
C ARG A 25 -9.71 8.31 -17.81
N ASN A 26 -10.19 9.31 -17.06
CA ASN A 26 -9.51 10.59 -16.96
C ASN A 26 -8.14 10.43 -16.30
N GLU A 27 -8.10 9.68 -15.20
CA GLU A 27 -6.86 9.44 -14.47
C GLU A 27 -5.85 8.62 -15.27
N SER A 28 -6.31 7.60 -16.02
CA SER A 28 -5.43 6.81 -16.87
C SER A 28 -4.84 7.64 -18.02
N ARG A 29 -5.64 8.57 -18.58
CA ARG A 29 -5.14 9.55 -19.57
C ARG A 29 -4.12 10.52 -18.97
N ASN A 30 -4.38 11.05 -17.77
CA ASN A 30 -3.46 11.95 -17.08
C ASN A 30 -2.10 11.28 -16.80
N LYS A 31 -2.10 9.96 -16.58
CA LYS A 31 -0.91 9.15 -16.31
C LYS A 31 -0.28 8.50 -17.54
N ASP A 32 -0.83 8.75 -18.72
CA ASP A 32 -0.43 8.13 -20.00
C ASP A 32 -0.33 6.59 -19.93
N ILE A 33 -1.34 5.96 -19.31
CA ILE A 33 -1.46 4.50 -19.19
C ILE A 33 -2.85 4.02 -19.59
N SER A 34 -2.96 2.73 -19.92
CA SER A 34 -4.27 2.13 -20.16
C SER A 34 -5.10 2.10 -18.87
N THR A 35 -6.43 2.22 -18.99
CA THR A 35 -7.34 2.06 -17.84
C THR A 35 -7.19 0.70 -17.18
N ASN A 36 -6.89 -0.36 -17.95
CA ASN A 36 -6.61 -1.69 -17.41
C ASN A 36 -5.32 -1.69 -16.56
N THR A 37 -4.27 -1.01 -17.01
CA THR A 37 -3.02 -0.86 -16.23
C THR A 37 -3.30 -0.14 -14.91
N LEU A 38 -4.06 0.96 -14.96
CA LEU A 38 -4.45 1.71 -13.76
C LEU A 38 -5.26 0.84 -12.78
N VAL A 39 -6.25 0.10 -13.26
CA VAL A 39 -7.08 -0.81 -12.45
C VAL A 39 -6.21 -1.91 -11.83
N ASN A 40 -5.32 -2.54 -12.59
CA ASN A 40 -4.41 -3.55 -12.05
C ASN A 40 -3.49 -2.99 -10.97
N GLN A 41 -2.94 -1.78 -11.15
CA GLN A 41 -2.11 -1.12 -10.13
C GLN A 41 -2.92 -0.79 -8.86
N ALA A 42 -4.14 -0.30 -9.01
CA ALA A 42 -5.03 0.01 -7.90
C ALA A 42 -5.43 -1.24 -7.11
N LEU A 43 -5.85 -2.30 -7.80
CA LEU A 43 -6.21 -3.58 -7.18
C LEU A 43 -5.00 -4.23 -6.51
N LYS A 44 -3.82 -4.19 -7.14
CA LYS A 44 -2.59 -4.67 -6.52
C LYS A 44 -2.27 -3.89 -5.25
N LYS A 45 -2.36 -2.55 -5.28
CA LYS A 45 -2.15 -1.72 -4.10
C LYS A 45 -3.16 -2.05 -2.99
N PHE A 46 -4.43 -2.21 -3.32
CA PHE A 46 -5.47 -2.59 -2.37
C PHE A 46 -5.20 -3.96 -1.74
N LEU A 47 -4.87 -4.96 -2.56
CA LEU A 47 -4.56 -6.31 -2.08
C LEU A 47 -3.28 -6.34 -1.25
N ASP A 48 -2.21 -5.67 -1.70
CA ASP A 48 -0.91 -5.65 -1.02
C ASP A 48 -0.93 -4.85 0.30
N TRP A 49 -1.73 -3.78 0.38
CA TRP A 49 -1.72 -2.87 1.54
C TRP A 49 -2.98 -2.95 2.40
N ASP A 50 -4.17 -2.89 1.80
CA ASP A 50 -5.41 -2.71 2.54
C ASP A 50 -5.97 -4.05 3.07
N VAL A 51 -5.74 -5.15 2.34
CA VAL A 51 -6.12 -6.50 2.80
C VAL A 51 -5.11 -7.07 3.80
N PHE A 52 -3.82 -6.73 3.66
CA PHE A 52 -2.79 -7.17 4.61
C PHE A 52 -2.66 -6.26 5.85
N GLN A 53 -3.11 -5.00 5.80
CA GLN A 53 -2.98 -4.02 6.90
C GLN A 53 -3.37 -4.56 8.29
N PRO A 54 -4.52 -5.25 8.45
CA PRO A 54 -4.92 -5.80 9.74
C PRO A 54 -4.00 -6.93 10.24
N GLN A 55 -3.31 -7.63 9.34
CA GLN A 55 -2.48 -8.80 9.66
C GLN A 55 -1.05 -8.40 10.12
N ILE A 56 -0.59 -7.20 9.78
CA ILE A 56 0.78 -6.72 10.08
C ILE A 56 0.84 -5.51 11.02
N GLY A 57 -0.29 -5.13 11.66
CA GLY A 57 -0.31 -4.07 12.67
C GLY A 57 0.04 -2.68 12.14
N LEU A 58 -0.15 -2.43 10.84
CA LEU A 58 0.23 -1.16 10.21
C LEU A 58 -0.87 -0.11 10.43
N VAL A 59 -0.52 1.05 10.97
CA VAL A 59 -1.44 2.18 11.19
C VAL A 59 -1.07 3.35 10.28
N SER A 60 -2.04 3.88 9.55
CA SER A 60 -1.86 5.11 8.76
C SER A 60 -1.92 6.34 9.67
N ILE A 61 -0.84 7.13 9.73
CA ILE A 61 -0.78 8.32 10.58
C ILE A 61 -0.27 9.53 9.79
N ASN A 62 -0.76 10.73 10.14
CA ASN A 62 -0.30 11.96 9.50
C ASN A 62 1.19 12.22 9.80
N LYS A 63 1.97 12.59 8.78
CA LYS A 63 3.42 12.82 8.90
C LYS A 63 3.79 13.84 10.00
N THR A 64 3.04 14.93 10.11
CA THR A 64 3.29 15.96 11.13
C THR A 64 3.02 15.43 12.54
N VAL A 65 1.98 14.60 12.69
CA VAL A 65 1.67 13.93 13.95
C VAL A 65 2.79 12.95 14.32
N PHE A 66 3.26 12.15 13.35
CA PHE A 66 4.39 11.23 13.54
C PHE A 66 5.64 11.96 14.05
N ILE A 67 6.04 13.02 13.36
CA ILE A 67 7.25 13.79 13.73
C ILE A 67 7.10 14.39 15.13
N LYS A 68 5.92 14.91 15.50
CA LYS A 68 5.69 15.48 16.84
C LYS A 68 5.74 14.40 17.94
N ILE A 69 5.17 13.23 17.69
CA ILE A 69 5.19 12.12 18.66
C ILE A 69 6.64 11.70 18.91
N PHE A 70 7.39 11.41 17.84
CA PHE A 70 8.77 10.94 17.97
C PHE A 70 9.75 12.03 18.40
N GLY A 71 9.53 13.29 18.01
CA GLY A 71 10.36 14.42 18.38
C GLY A 71 10.31 14.77 19.87
N ASN A 72 9.25 14.37 20.57
CA ASN A 72 9.11 14.56 22.02
C ASN A 72 9.67 13.40 22.86
N LEU A 73 10.09 12.30 22.21
CA LEU A 73 10.69 11.17 22.90
C LEU A 73 12.17 11.43 23.18
N LYS A 74 12.58 11.18 24.42
CA LYS A 74 14.00 11.16 24.78
C LYS A 74 14.67 9.95 24.16
N GLU A 75 15.93 10.08 23.76
CA GLU A 75 16.73 8.99 23.17
C GLU A 75 16.68 7.70 24.00
N GLN A 76 16.73 7.81 25.32
CA GLN A 76 16.65 6.67 26.24
C GLN A 76 15.32 5.90 26.13
N GLU A 77 14.20 6.60 25.93
CA GLU A 77 12.89 5.97 25.74
C GLU A 77 12.80 5.27 24.38
N ILE A 78 13.42 5.84 23.35
CA ILE A 78 13.52 5.23 22.02
C ILE A 78 14.32 3.92 22.08
N ILE A 79 15.50 3.95 22.72
CA ILE A 79 16.36 2.76 22.88
C ILE A 79 15.65 1.68 23.69
N LYS A 80 14.97 2.06 24.78
CA LYS A 80 14.22 1.13 25.64
C LYS A 80 13.06 0.47 24.88
N MET A 81 12.33 1.25 24.08
CA MET A 81 11.23 0.74 23.25
C MET A 81 11.74 -0.22 22.17
N ALA A 82 12.79 0.16 21.43
CA ALA A 82 13.39 -0.68 20.40
C ALA A 82 13.93 -2.00 20.98
N SER A 83 14.61 -1.93 22.14
CA SER A 83 15.16 -3.11 22.83
C SER A 83 14.09 -4.07 23.31
N ARG A 84 12.92 -3.55 23.70
CA ARG A 84 11.78 -4.36 24.14
C ARG A 84 11.09 -5.06 22.96
N ILE A 85 10.78 -4.30 21.89
CA ILE A 85 10.16 -4.87 20.69
C ILE A 85 11.08 -5.90 20.02
N GLY A 86 12.40 -5.62 19.96
CA GLY A 86 13.38 -6.55 19.40
C GLY A 86 13.56 -7.83 20.23
N LYS A 87 13.31 -7.79 21.55
CA LYS A 87 13.27 -9.00 22.40
C LYS A 87 11.96 -9.77 22.25
N ASP A 88 10.83 -9.07 22.15
CA ASP A 88 9.50 -9.68 22.06
C ASP A 88 9.21 -10.28 20.67
N ALA A 89 9.85 -9.79 19.60
CA ALA A 89 9.73 -10.32 18.23
C ALA A 89 10.63 -11.54 17.93
N GLY A 90 11.34 -12.07 18.94
CA GLY A 90 12.28 -13.18 18.83
C GLY A 90 11.74 -14.55 19.31
N VAL A 91 10.42 -14.79 19.21
CA VAL A 91 9.78 -16.09 19.51
C VAL A 91 9.03 -16.60 18.28
#